data_AF-A0A183VG31-F1
#
_entry.id   AF-A0A183VG31-F1
#
_cell.length_a   1.000
_cell.length_b   1.000
_cell.length_c   1.000
_cell.angle_alpha   90.00
_cell.angle_beta   90.00
_cell.angle_gamma   90.00
#
_symmetry.space_group_name_H-M   'P 1'
#
loop_
_entity.id
_entity.type
_entity.pdbx_description
1 polymer ?
#
loop_
_entity_poly.entity_id
_entity_poly.type
_entity_poly.pdbx_seq_one_letter_code
_entity_poly.pdbx_strand_id
1 'polypeptide(L)'
;MTTIEYVRRLPSYEIVKTPNPADTHIRGIINMLMPDLLPKLDEYTRGMYSEELNYTAFYKYERPITTELAIKEALLSDSYIYATRCHVEDELRDSFSVDAISMSQLDKVSYIGSSAAGFGYVGLKRDNYLIARAHATSNLANFNRWGTEFRFTPYKAFSCTQLALRADPKVRHVWGAPFHTILIEGTIAQPIIQNLQLKNQPIFIGRDMFKELPATIHRMMRDDNYAYCVDLSSFDSSVNVWFIECFFDFVKSTVRFPNIFCSSAVSYCREELINTPVVMPDGKLYICRTGVPSGSYFTQMIDSYVNLILLRAAQLYHCERVLPTYVLGDDSLFVYRDPNLLDELENFFAKFNFVMNRKKSIVSKDPGEIIFLGHNFYGSRLTRDDFTLACLAVHTEDPVTTPDESVIRLCSLLYDSGYNSFFLLNLIKKASTLYGLPERLHHPYVQLFLLG
;
A
#
# COMPACT_ATOMS: atom_id res chain seq x y z
N MET A 1 8.43 20.41 20.26
CA MET A 1 8.21 20.31 18.81
C MET A 1 7.95 18.86 18.48
N THR A 2 6.99 18.57 17.62
CA THR A 2 6.66 17.22 17.15
C THR A 2 6.98 17.10 15.66
N THR A 3 6.91 15.89 15.11
CA THR A 3 7.10 15.63 13.67
C THR A 3 5.98 16.20 12.80
N ILE A 4 4.89 16.70 13.40
CA ILE A 4 3.80 17.39 12.70
C ILE A 4 3.80 18.86 13.13
N GLU A 5 3.94 19.76 12.16
CA GLU A 5 4.02 21.20 12.40
C GLU A 5 2.86 21.91 11.70
N TYR A 6 2.02 22.61 12.47
CA TYR A 6 0.99 23.48 11.89
C TYR A 6 1.63 24.72 11.25
N VAL A 7 1.27 25.03 10.02
CA VAL A 7 1.81 26.17 9.26
C VAL A 7 0.82 27.33 9.21
N ARG A 8 -0.37 27.09 8.64
CA ARG A 8 -1.42 28.09 8.41
C ARG A 8 -2.73 27.43 8.03
N ARG A 9 -3.78 28.23 7.87
CA ARG A 9 -5.07 27.79 7.33
C ARG A 9 -5.24 28.23 5.87
N LEU A 10 -5.73 27.33 5.05
CA LEU A 10 -6.15 27.51 3.66
C LEU A 10 -7.68 27.32 3.56
N PRO A 11 -8.32 27.55 2.39
CA PRO A 11 -9.72 27.21 2.20
C PRO A 11 -9.99 25.73 2.51
N SER A 12 -11.05 25.47 3.28
CA SER A 12 -11.51 24.12 3.60
C SER A 12 -12.12 23.42 2.39
N TYR A 13 -12.24 22.11 2.48
CA TYR A 13 -12.94 21.27 1.52
C TYR A 13 -13.59 20.08 2.22
N GLU A 14 -14.60 19.50 1.61
CA GLU A 14 -15.31 18.36 2.17
C GLU A 14 -14.78 17.05 1.61
N ILE A 15 -14.67 16.05 2.48
CA ILE A 15 -14.57 14.64 2.08
C ILE A 15 -15.99 14.09 2.12
N VAL A 16 -16.63 14.03 0.95
CA VAL A 16 -17.99 13.50 0.83
C VAL A 16 -17.90 11.98 0.76
N LYS A 17 -18.40 11.30 1.80
CA LYS A 17 -18.55 9.85 1.87
C LYS A 17 -19.99 9.51 2.25
N THR A 18 -20.60 8.56 1.55
CA THR A 18 -21.92 8.06 1.93
C THR A 18 -21.79 7.25 3.22
N PRO A 19 -22.61 7.52 4.26
CA PRO A 19 -22.54 6.76 5.49
C PRO A 19 -23.03 5.32 5.25
N ASN A 20 -22.22 4.33 5.63
CA ASN A 20 -22.54 2.90 5.52
C ASN A 20 -23.07 2.50 4.12
N PRO A 21 -22.30 2.73 3.05
CA PRO A 21 -22.69 2.26 1.74
C PRO A 21 -22.72 0.73 1.75
N ALA A 22 -23.79 0.19 1.18
CA ALA A 22 -24.02 -1.23 1.08
C ALA A 22 -24.67 -1.57 -0.25
N ASP A 23 -24.41 -2.78 -0.72
CA ASP A 23 -25.04 -3.37 -1.87
C ASP A 23 -26.37 -4.00 -1.45
N THR A 24 -27.45 -3.23 -1.58
CA THR A 24 -28.79 -3.67 -1.19
C THR A 24 -29.30 -4.85 -2.02
N HIS A 25 -28.82 -5.00 -3.26
CA HIS A 25 -29.19 -6.10 -4.14
C HIS A 25 -28.61 -7.42 -3.60
N ILE A 26 -27.30 -7.44 -3.34
CA ILE A 26 -26.64 -8.64 -2.79
C ILE A 26 -27.12 -8.94 -1.38
N ARG A 27 -27.33 -7.92 -0.55
CA ARG A 27 -27.92 -8.09 0.77
C ARG A 27 -29.29 -8.79 0.70
N GLY A 28 -30.15 -8.39 -0.24
CA GLY A 28 -31.45 -9.04 -0.46
C GLY A 28 -31.32 -10.50 -0.87
N ILE A 29 -30.33 -10.82 -1.72
CA ILE A 29 -30.05 -12.20 -2.13
C ILE A 29 -29.56 -13.04 -0.95
N ILE A 30 -28.64 -12.53 -0.13
CA ILE A 30 -28.17 -13.22 1.06
C ILE A 30 -29.33 -13.44 2.04
N ASN A 31 -30.24 -12.46 2.22
CA ASN A 31 -31.43 -12.65 3.05
C ASN A 31 -32.30 -13.83 2.58
N MET A 32 -32.44 -14.00 1.26
CA MET A 32 -33.23 -15.08 0.67
C MET A 32 -32.57 -16.45 0.82
N LEU A 33 -31.24 -16.52 0.68
CA LEU A 33 -30.51 -17.79 0.66
C LEU A 33 -30.04 -18.23 2.07
N MET A 34 -29.61 -17.28 2.89
CA MET A 34 -28.93 -17.48 4.17
C MET A 34 -29.30 -16.35 5.16
N PRO A 35 -30.56 -16.27 5.61
CA PRO A 35 -31.02 -15.18 6.49
C PRO A 35 -30.22 -15.08 7.80
N ASP A 36 -29.80 -16.21 8.37
CA ASP A 36 -29.04 -16.26 9.63
C ASP A 36 -27.61 -15.67 9.52
N LEU A 37 -27.10 -15.49 8.29
CA LEU A 37 -25.78 -14.89 8.06
C LEU A 37 -25.84 -13.36 8.17
N LEU A 38 -26.95 -12.71 7.81
CA LEU A 38 -27.05 -11.25 7.77
C LEU A 38 -26.77 -10.55 9.09
N PRO A 39 -27.30 -11.00 10.25
CA PRO A 39 -26.99 -10.37 11.53
C PRO A 39 -25.48 -10.31 11.81
N LYS A 40 -24.74 -11.37 11.44
CA LYS A 40 -23.28 -11.42 11.59
C LYS A 40 -22.58 -10.45 10.63
N LEU A 41 -23.04 -10.36 9.39
CA LEU A 41 -22.50 -9.37 8.44
C LEU A 41 -22.78 -7.94 8.92
N ASP A 42 -23.90 -7.68 9.58
CA ASP A 42 -24.26 -6.37 10.10
C ASP A 42 -23.37 -5.87 11.25
N GLU A 43 -22.59 -6.75 11.87
CA GLU A 43 -21.55 -6.35 12.82
C GLU A 43 -20.38 -5.65 12.13
N TYR A 44 -20.29 -5.70 10.80
CA TYR A 44 -19.23 -5.10 10.00
C TYR A 44 -19.68 -3.85 9.24
N THR A 45 -18.70 -3.11 8.75
CA THR A 45 -18.86 -1.96 7.85
C THR A 45 -17.61 -1.79 6.99
N ARG A 46 -17.77 -1.12 5.84
CA ARG A 46 -16.67 -0.69 4.97
C ARG A 46 -16.71 0.80 4.62
N GLY A 47 -17.69 1.57 5.13
CA GLY A 47 -17.85 2.99 4.74
C GLY A 47 -18.30 3.90 5.89
N MET A 48 -17.75 3.69 7.08
CA MET A 48 -17.86 4.67 8.17
C MET A 48 -16.68 5.65 8.09
N TYR A 49 -16.96 6.87 7.63
CA TYR A 49 -16.04 7.99 7.68
C TYR A 49 -16.46 8.95 8.80
N SER A 50 -15.46 9.44 9.54
CA SER A 50 -15.58 10.68 10.31
C SER A 50 -14.29 11.48 10.19
N GLU A 51 -14.39 12.80 10.25
CA GLU A 51 -13.22 13.68 10.23
C GLU A 51 -12.30 13.43 11.42
N GLU A 52 -12.85 13.13 12.60
CA GLU A 52 -12.11 12.76 13.80
C GLU A 52 -11.27 11.49 13.60
N LEU A 53 -11.83 10.44 12.99
CA LEU A 53 -11.09 9.21 12.70
C LEU A 53 -10.00 9.45 11.65
N ASN A 54 -10.24 10.33 10.67
CA ASN A 54 -9.21 10.72 9.70
C ASN A 54 -8.06 11.47 10.37
N TYR A 55 -8.36 12.38 11.30
CA TYR A 55 -7.34 13.03 12.13
C TYR A 55 -6.60 12.04 13.02
N THR A 56 -7.30 11.09 13.63
CA THR A 56 -6.69 10.01 14.41
C THR A 56 -5.70 9.20 13.58
N ALA A 57 -6.06 8.89 12.32
CA ALA A 57 -5.16 8.22 11.38
C ALA A 57 -3.96 9.09 10.98
N PHE A 58 -4.16 10.41 10.79
CA PHE A 58 -3.09 11.36 10.49
C PHE A 58 -2.11 11.54 11.67
N TYR A 59 -2.61 11.62 12.90
CA TYR A 59 -1.77 11.78 14.09
C TYR A 59 -0.93 10.54 14.45
N LYS A 60 -1.10 9.42 13.75
CA LYS A 60 -0.15 8.30 13.83
C LYS A 60 1.27 8.69 13.37
N TYR A 61 1.37 9.72 12.54
CA TYR A 61 2.64 10.30 12.10
C TYR A 61 3.21 11.29 13.12
N GLU A 62 2.51 11.57 14.23
CA GLU A 62 3.01 12.47 15.27
C GLU A 62 3.86 11.71 16.28
N ARG A 63 5.10 12.17 16.45
CA ARG A 63 5.96 11.81 17.58
C ARG A 63 6.86 12.97 17.98
N PRO A 64 7.39 12.98 19.23
CA PRO A 64 8.36 13.99 19.63
C PRO A 64 9.60 13.96 18.72
N ILE A 65 10.13 15.14 18.34
CA ILE A 65 11.36 15.21 17.53
C ILE A 65 12.54 14.53 18.24
N THR A 66 12.59 14.59 19.57
CA THR A 66 13.60 13.88 20.36
C THR A 66 13.53 12.36 20.16
N THR A 67 12.33 11.80 20.03
CA THR A 67 12.12 10.38 19.72
C THR A 67 12.57 10.06 18.30
N GLU A 68 12.24 10.92 17.32
CA GLU A 68 12.70 10.76 15.92
C GLU A 68 14.24 10.71 15.82
N LEU A 69 14.92 11.61 16.54
CA LEU A 69 16.37 11.67 16.57
C LEU A 69 16.99 10.46 17.27
N ALA A 70 16.41 10.02 18.40
CA ALA A 70 16.87 8.83 19.11
C ALA A 70 16.74 7.55 18.25
N ILE A 71 15.64 7.40 17.51
CA ILE A 71 15.47 6.28 16.56
C ILE A 71 16.55 6.35 15.47
N LYS A 72 16.81 7.54 14.90
CA LYS A 72 17.84 7.73 13.89
C LYS A 72 19.24 7.38 14.42
N GLU A 73 19.57 7.78 15.65
CA GLU A 73 20.84 7.41 16.30
C GLU A 73 20.95 5.90 16.50
N ALA A 74 19.89 5.25 16.99
CA ALA A 74 19.85 3.80 17.15
C ALA A 74 20.08 3.08 15.82
N LEU A 75 19.38 3.49 14.75
CA LEU A 75 19.53 2.93 13.40
C LEU A 75 20.96 3.10 12.85
N LEU A 76 21.58 4.27 13.06
CA LEU A 76 22.95 4.54 12.62
C LEU A 76 24.00 3.72 13.38
N SER A 77 23.73 3.41 14.64
CA SER A 77 24.66 2.68 15.51
C SER A 77 24.53 1.15 15.40
N ASP A 78 23.43 0.64 14.86
CA ASP A 78 23.17 -0.80 14.81
C ASP A 78 23.90 -1.47 13.63
N SER A 79 24.85 -2.35 13.97
CA SER A 79 25.69 -3.05 12.99
C SER A 79 24.91 -4.02 12.10
N TYR A 80 23.80 -4.60 12.58
CA TYR A 80 22.98 -5.52 11.80
C TYR A 80 22.13 -4.78 10.77
N ILE A 81 21.57 -3.63 11.16
CA ILE A 81 20.88 -2.73 10.23
C ILE A 81 21.84 -2.28 9.13
N TYR A 82 23.04 -1.82 9.48
CA TYR A 82 24.03 -1.40 8.50
C TYR A 82 24.45 -2.53 7.55
N ALA A 83 24.84 -3.70 8.08
CA ALA A 83 25.28 -4.84 7.29
C ALA A 83 24.18 -5.34 6.35
N THR A 84 22.96 -5.49 6.86
CA THR A 84 21.83 -5.93 6.06
C THR A 84 21.42 -4.90 5.01
N ARG A 85 21.47 -3.60 5.31
CA ARG A 85 21.21 -2.56 4.30
C ARG A 85 22.14 -2.71 3.11
N CYS A 86 23.45 -2.81 3.34
CA CYS A 86 24.42 -3.00 2.26
C CYS A 86 24.11 -4.26 1.43
N HIS A 87 23.77 -5.37 2.10
CA HIS A 87 23.41 -6.61 1.42
C HIS A 87 22.12 -6.49 0.58
N VAL A 88 21.09 -5.84 1.13
CA VAL A 88 19.82 -5.58 0.42
C VAL A 88 20.03 -4.68 -0.78
N GLU A 89 20.81 -3.60 -0.64
CA GLU A 89 21.13 -2.69 -1.73
C GLU A 89 21.90 -3.40 -2.86
N ASP A 90 22.85 -4.28 -2.51
CA ASP A 90 23.58 -5.05 -3.51
C ASP A 90 22.68 -6.05 -4.25
N GLU A 91 21.76 -6.74 -3.57
CA GLU A 91 20.79 -7.64 -4.19
C GLU A 91 19.82 -6.88 -5.12
N LEU A 92 19.38 -5.69 -4.71
CA LEU A 92 18.45 -4.85 -5.47
C LEU A 92 19.13 -4.03 -6.57
N ARG A 93 20.46 -3.91 -6.58
CA ARG A 93 21.23 -3.04 -7.48
C ARG A 93 20.86 -3.23 -8.95
N ASP A 94 20.77 -4.49 -9.37
CA ASP A 94 20.39 -4.86 -10.72
C ASP A 94 18.97 -4.41 -11.08
N SER A 95 18.05 -4.43 -10.12
CA SER A 95 16.65 -4.02 -10.31
C SER A 95 16.50 -2.50 -10.34
N PHE A 96 17.39 -1.77 -9.68
CA PHE A 96 17.39 -0.32 -9.66
C PHE A 96 18.31 0.32 -10.73
N SER A 97 19.08 -0.49 -11.46
CA SER A 97 19.97 -0.05 -12.54
C SER A 97 19.22 0.21 -13.86
N VAL A 98 18.35 1.22 -13.85
CA VAL A 98 17.45 1.60 -14.95
C VAL A 98 17.74 3.00 -15.49
N ASP A 99 17.24 3.31 -16.69
CA ASP A 99 17.27 4.66 -17.23
C ASP A 99 16.02 5.44 -16.80
N ALA A 100 16.23 6.59 -16.15
CA ALA A 100 15.13 7.48 -15.78
C ALA A 100 14.44 8.06 -17.03
N ILE A 101 13.14 8.31 -16.94
CA ILE A 101 12.39 9.02 -17.98
C ILE A 101 12.83 10.50 -17.95
N SER A 102 13.16 11.05 -19.12
CA SER A 102 13.51 12.47 -19.21
C SER A 102 12.32 13.36 -18.81
N MET A 103 12.59 14.47 -18.13
CA MET A 103 11.59 15.51 -17.85
C MET A 103 10.96 16.12 -19.12
N SER A 104 11.60 15.97 -20.29
CA SER A 104 10.99 16.35 -21.58
C SER A 104 9.93 15.36 -22.08
N GLN A 105 9.90 14.13 -21.53
CA GLN A 105 9.09 12.99 -21.94
C GLN A 105 8.09 12.54 -20.86
N LEU A 106 7.50 13.49 -20.13
CA LEU A 106 6.51 13.20 -19.08
C LEU A 106 5.25 12.46 -19.59
N ASP A 107 5.03 12.42 -20.90
CA ASP A 107 3.99 11.61 -21.55
C ASP A 107 4.23 10.10 -21.43
N LYS A 108 5.46 9.67 -21.14
CA LYS A 108 5.81 8.28 -20.87
C LYS A 108 5.52 7.86 -19.42
N VAL A 109 5.25 8.82 -18.54
CA VAL A 109 4.90 8.53 -17.14
C VAL A 109 3.45 8.07 -17.08
N SER A 110 3.25 6.88 -16.55
CA SER A 110 1.95 6.24 -16.37
C SER A 110 1.22 6.87 -15.19
N TYR A 111 -0.08 7.12 -15.35
CA TYR A 111 -0.93 7.58 -14.27
C TYR A 111 -2.38 7.14 -14.50
N ILE A 112 -3.15 7.03 -13.41
CA ILE A 112 -4.57 6.70 -13.48
C ILE A 112 -5.35 7.97 -13.79
N GLY A 113 -5.76 8.15 -15.05
CA GLY A 113 -6.45 9.35 -15.51
C GLY A 113 -7.78 9.64 -14.80
N SER A 114 -8.45 8.62 -14.28
CA SER A 114 -9.71 8.72 -13.51
C SER A 114 -9.52 9.06 -12.03
N SER A 115 -8.28 9.16 -11.54
CA SER A 115 -8.00 9.55 -10.14
C SER A 115 -7.98 11.08 -9.97
N ALA A 116 -8.19 11.55 -8.73
CA ALA A 116 -8.15 12.96 -8.39
C ALA A 116 -6.77 13.58 -8.70
N ALA A 117 -6.76 14.82 -9.20
CA ALA A 117 -5.51 15.52 -9.55
C ALA A 117 -4.76 16.13 -8.33
N GLY A 118 -5.34 16.07 -7.14
CA GLY A 118 -4.73 16.56 -5.90
C GLY A 118 -4.89 18.08 -5.69
N PHE A 119 -4.12 18.65 -4.77
CA PHE A 119 -4.19 20.07 -4.43
C PHE A 119 -3.74 20.96 -5.61
N GLY A 120 -4.42 22.10 -5.81
CA GLY A 120 -4.11 23.04 -6.90
C GLY A 120 -4.70 22.68 -8.26
N TYR A 121 -5.53 21.63 -8.33
CA TYR A 121 -6.23 21.19 -9.53
C TYR A 121 -7.73 21.03 -9.30
N VAL A 122 -8.51 21.11 -10.37
CA VAL A 122 -9.96 20.85 -10.35
C VAL A 122 -10.24 19.57 -11.12
N GLY A 123 -10.87 18.59 -10.46
CA GLY A 123 -11.28 17.33 -11.09
C GLY A 123 -10.18 16.27 -11.21
N LEU A 124 -10.16 15.57 -12.34
CA LEU A 124 -9.40 14.33 -12.54
C LEU A 124 -8.06 14.60 -13.24
N LYS A 125 -7.10 13.67 -13.09
CA LYS A 125 -5.77 13.78 -13.72
C LYS A 125 -5.84 13.90 -15.24
N ARG A 126 -6.71 13.12 -15.91
CA ARG A 126 -6.85 13.16 -17.38
C ARG A 126 -7.18 14.55 -17.93
N ASP A 127 -7.90 15.36 -17.16
CA ASP A 127 -8.34 16.70 -17.56
C ASP A 127 -7.28 17.78 -17.25
N ASN A 128 -6.26 17.45 -16.45
CA ASN A 128 -5.27 18.39 -15.92
C ASN A 128 -3.83 18.14 -16.43
N TYR A 129 -3.63 17.18 -17.33
CA TYR A 129 -2.28 16.73 -17.74
C TYR A 129 -1.37 17.85 -18.25
N LEU A 130 -1.84 18.71 -19.15
CA LEU A 130 -1.01 19.78 -19.71
C LEU A 130 -0.56 20.79 -18.65
N ILE A 131 -1.45 21.14 -17.72
CA ILE A 131 -1.15 22.04 -16.60
C ILE A 131 -0.17 21.36 -15.63
N ALA A 132 -0.41 20.10 -15.29
CA ALA A 132 0.46 19.31 -14.42
C ALA A 132 1.87 19.16 -15.00
N ARG A 133 1.99 18.94 -16.31
CA ARG A 133 3.28 18.89 -17.01
C ARG A 133 4.05 20.20 -16.88
N ALA A 134 3.38 21.34 -17.08
CA ALA A 134 4.00 22.65 -16.91
C ALA A 134 4.46 22.89 -15.47
N HIS A 135 3.61 22.55 -14.49
CA HIS A 135 3.94 22.64 -13.07
C HIS A 135 5.10 21.73 -12.68
N ALA A 136 5.19 20.51 -13.20
CA ALA A 136 6.27 19.57 -12.91
C ALA A 136 7.63 20.15 -13.30
N THR A 137 7.74 20.65 -14.54
CA THR A 137 8.97 21.29 -15.03
C THR A 137 9.31 22.55 -14.24
N SER A 138 8.31 23.40 -13.96
CA SER A 138 8.53 24.65 -13.21
C SER A 138 8.94 24.40 -11.76
N ASN A 139 8.31 23.44 -11.07
CA ASN A 139 8.63 23.12 -9.69
C ASN A 139 10.02 22.53 -9.56
N LEU A 140 10.43 21.63 -10.46
CA LEU A 140 11.78 21.10 -10.44
C LEU A 140 12.84 22.18 -10.74
N ALA A 141 12.56 23.08 -11.68
CA ALA A 141 13.44 24.22 -11.97
C ALA A 141 13.56 25.19 -10.80
N ASN A 142 12.45 25.49 -10.12
CA ASN A 142 12.43 26.33 -8.93
C ASN A 142 13.14 25.64 -7.76
N PHE A 143 12.95 24.35 -7.56
CA PHE A 143 13.68 23.58 -6.55
C PHE A 143 15.18 23.63 -6.79
N ASN A 144 15.66 23.49 -8.03
CA ASN A 144 17.07 23.65 -8.35
C ASN A 144 17.63 25.05 -8.06
N ARG A 145 16.77 26.07 -8.11
CA ARG A 145 17.15 27.45 -7.81
C ARG A 145 17.18 27.74 -6.30
N TRP A 146 16.21 27.22 -5.55
CA TRP A 146 15.95 27.60 -4.16
C TRP A 146 16.34 26.52 -3.14
N GLY A 147 16.62 25.30 -3.58
CA GLY A 147 16.95 24.17 -2.71
C GLY A 147 15.88 23.94 -1.63
N THR A 148 16.31 23.85 -0.39
CA THR A 148 15.45 23.60 0.79
C THR A 148 14.55 24.77 1.16
N GLU A 149 14.75 25.96 0.58
CA GLU A 149 13.82 27.10 0.74
C GLU A 149 12.58 26.98 -0.18
N PHE A 150 12.60 26.03 -1.13
CA PHE A 150 11.48 25.77 -2.01
C PHE A 150 10.25 25.32 -1.23
N ARG A 151 9.09 25.85 -1.60
CA ARG A 151 7.81 25.49 -0.97
C ARG A 151 7.06 24.52 -1.87
N PHE A 152 6.94 23.28 -1.43
CA PHE A 152 6.21 22.24 -2.14
C PHE A 152 4.70 22.52 -2.19
N THR A 153 4.05 22.05 -3.25
CA THR A 153 2.60 22.02 -3.29
C THR A 153 2.13 20.95 -2.30
N PRO A 154 1.17 21.25 -1.41
CA PRO A 154 0.76 20.28 -0.42
C PRO A 154 0.01 19.10 -1.04
N TYR A 155 0.08 17.97 -0.36
CA TYR A 155 -0.84 16.87 -0.50
C TYR A 155 -2.22 17.30 -0.03
N LYS A 156 -3.25 16.77 -0.67
CA LYS A 156 -4.64 16.92 -0.22
C LYS A 156 -5.01 15.68 0.60
N ALA A 157 -5.41 15.87 1.85
CA ALA A 157 -5.88 14.75 2.67
C ALA A 157 -7.18 14.16 2.10
N PHE A 158 -7.16 12.85 1.88
CA PHE A 158 -8.34 12.05 1.59
C PHE A 158 -8.51 10.99 2.67
N SER A 159 -9.58 10.21 2.57
CA SER A 159 -9.84 9.10 3.45
C SER A 159 -10.25 7.88 2.64
N CYS A 160 -9.71 6.73 3.02
CA CYS A 160 -10.16 5.42 2.55
C CYS A 160 -10.68 4.63 3.75
N THR A 161 -11.77 3.90 3.56
CA THR A 161 -12.38 3.07 4.60
C THR A 161 -12.18 1.61 4.24
N GLN A 162 -11.92 0.78 5.26
CA GLN A 162 -11.70 -0.64 5.09
C GLN A 162 -12.76 -1.46 5.80
N LEU A 163 -12.90 -2.71 5.36
CA LEU A 163 -13.74 -3.65 6.08
C LEU A 163 -13.22 -3.80 7.51
N ALA A 164 -14.11 -3.56 8.47
CA ALA A 164 -13.84 -3.67 9.89
C ALA A 164 -15.13 -3.92 10.67
N LEU A 165 -15.01 -4.22 11.96
CA LEU A 165 -16.16 -4.22 12.85
C LEU A 165 -16.75 -2.81 12.91
N ARG A 166 -18.07 -2.73 12.93
CA ARG A 166 -18.81 -1.46 13.04
C ARG A 166 -18.49 -0.72 14.34
N ALA A 167 -18.21 -1.46 15.40
CA ALA A 167 -17.80 -0.89 16.69
C ALA A 167 -16.38 -0.31 16.67
N ASP A 168 -15.55 -0.69 15.70
CA ASP A 168 -14.16 -0.21 15.54
C ASP A 168 -13.86 0.04 14.04
N PRO A 169 -14.47 1.09 13.46
CA PRO A 169 -14.37 1.36 12.04
C PRO A 169 -12.95 1.74 11.65
N LYS A 170 -12.44 1.11 10.58
CA LYS A 170 -11.08 1.33 10.11
C LYS A 170 -11.02 2.41 9.03
N VAL A 171 -10.59 3.60 9.44
CA VAL A 171 -10.30 4.74 8.56
C VAL A 171 -8.79 4.84 8.32
N ARG A 172 -8.39 5.02 7.06
CA ARG A 172 -7.02 5.30 6.66
C ARG A 172 -6.91 6.71 6.11
N HIS A 173 -5.92 7.45 6.61
CA HIS A 173 -5.50 8.69 6.00
C HIS A 173 -4.86 8.41 4.64
N VAL A 174 -5.30 9.12 3.60
CA VAL A 174 -4.78 8.96 2.24
C VAL A 174 -4.13 10.28 1.81
N TRP A 175 -2.86 10.20 1.44
CA TRP A 175 -2.06 11.34 1.03
C TRP A 175 -2.27 11.64 -0.45
N GLY A 176 -3.16 12.56 -0.79
CA GLY A 176 -3.43 12.93 -2.19
C GLY A 176 -2.34 13.80 -2.80
N ALA A 177 -1.28 13.19 -3.33
CA ALA A 177 -0.19 13.90 -3.99
C ALA A 177 -0.70 14.78 -5.15
N PRO A 178 -0.18 16.01 -5.30
CA PRO A 178 -0.54 16.85 -6.44
C PRO A 178 -0.02 16.21 -7.74
N PHE A 179 -0.78 16.34 -8.83
CA PHE A 179 -0.51 15.56 -10.04
C PHE A 179 0.90 15.80 -10.63
N HIS A 180 1.43 17.02 -10.53
CA HIS A 180 2.79 17.27 -10.99
C HIS A 180 3.86 16.54 -10.16
N THR A 181 3.66 16.32 -8.85
CA THR A 181 4.56 15.48 -8.03
C THR A 181 4.55 14.06 -8.58
N ILE A 182 3.38 13.48 -8.84
CA ILE A 182 3.26 12.13 -9.44
C ILE A 182 4.03 12.04 -10.76
N LEU A 183 4.00 13.08 -11.61
CA LEU A 183 4.76 13.12 -12.85
C LEU A 183 6.28 13.15 -12.60
N ILE A 184 6.75 13.95 -11.63
CA ILE A 184 8.18 14.02 -11.26
C ILE A 184 8.64 12.67 -10.68
N GLU A 185 7.93 12.15 -9.68
CA GLU A 185 8.25 10.87 -9.04
C GLU A 185 8.28 9.73 -10.06
N GLY A 186 7.28 9.68 -10.93
CA GLY A 186 7.15 8.66 -11.97
C GLY A 186 8.30 8.64 -12.98
N THR A 187 9.05 9.74 -13.12
CA THR A 187 10.26 9.73 -13.96
C THR A 187 11.35 8.78 -13.48
N ILE A 188 11.37 8.50 -12.17
CA ILE A 188 12.33 7.64 -11.50
C ILE A 188 11.67 6.32 -11.12
N ALA A 189 10.51 6.39 -10.46
CA ALA A 189 9.87 5.26 -9.82
C ALA A 189 9.36 4.24 -10.84
N GLN A 190 8.75 4.68 -11.94
CA GLN A 190 8.14 3.77 -12.91
C GLN A 190 9.16 2.83 -13.57
N PRO A 191 10.31 3.29 -14.10
CA PRO A 191 11.33 2.39 -14.64
C PRO A 191 11.80 1.34 -13.61
N ILE A 192 11.96 1.72 -12.34
CA ILE A 192 12.34 0.79 -11.27
C ILE A 192 11.27 -0.27 -11.07
N ILE A 193 9.99 0.14 -10.94
CA ILE A 193 8.86 -0.77 -10.74
C ILE A 193 8.75 -1.75 -11.91
N GLN A 194 8.87 -1.28 -13.14
CA GLN A 194 8.85 -2.13 -14.34
C GLN A 194 9.98 -3.17 -14.32
N ASN A 195 11.17 -2.79 -13.86
CA ASN A 195 12.30 -3.71 -13.78
C ASN A 195 12.15 -4.72 -12.62
N LEU A 196 11.60 -4.30 -11.48
CA LEU A 196 11.28 -5.18 -10.35
C LEU A 196 10.24 -6.25 -10.74
N GLN A 197 9.25 -5.90 -11.58
CA GLN A 197 8.25 -6.85 -12.10
C GLN A 197 8.87 -8.00 -12.91
N LEU A 198 10.00 -7.75 -13.56
CA LEU A 198 10.66 -8.70 -14.47
C LEU A 198 11.66 -9.62 -13.78
N LYS A 199 12.19 -9.24 -12.60
CA LYS A 199 13.34 -9.90 -11.95
C LYS A 199 12.95 -10.63 -10.68
N ASN A 200 13.32 -11.91 -10.55
CA ASN A 200 13.06 -12.70 -9.33
C ASN A 200 13.83 -12.10 -8.15
N GLN A 201 13.13 -11.39 -7.28
CA GLN A 201 13.67 -10.49 -6.26
C GLN A 201 12.80 -10.56 -5.01
N PRO A 202 13.30 -10.16 -3.84
CA PRO A 202 12.56 -10.23 -2.58
C PRO A 202 11.38 -9.25 -2.52
N ILE A 203 11.38 -8.16 -3.30
CA ILE A 203 10.26 -7.23 -3.39
C ILE A 203 9.22 -7.76 -4.39
N PHE A 204 8.05 -8.16 -3.90
CA PHE A 204 7.03 -8.88 -4.67
C PHE A 204 6.09 -7.97 -5.48
N ILE A 205 6.63 -6.90 -6.07
CA ILE A 205 5.83 -5.88 -6.76
C ILE A 205 5.44 -6.31 -8.18
N GLY A 206 4.14 -6.18 -8.49
CA GLY A 206 3.56 -6.44 -9.81
C GLY A 206 3.76 -7.86 -10.36
N ARG A 207 3.89 -8.85 -9.47
CA ARG A 207 3.92 -10.28 -9.80
C ARG A 207 2.52 -10.85 -9.99
N ASP A 208 2.41 -11.90 -10.80
CA ASP A 208 1.13 -12.60 -10.98
C ASP A 208 0.80 -13.39 -9.70
N MET A 209 -0.08 -12.83 -8.86
CA MET A 209 -0.46 -13.43 -7.57
C MET A 209 -1.13 -14.80 -7.73
N PHE A 210 -1.73 -15.12 -8.87
CA PHE A 210 -2.40 -16.40 -9.07
C PHE A 210 -1.45 -17.52 -9.49
N LYS A 211 -0.30 -17.17 -10.08
CA LYS A 211 0.67 -18.14 -10.59
C LYS A 211 1.96 -18.17 -9.77
N GLU A 212 2.55 -17.01 -9.52
CA GLU A 212 3.89 -16.92 -8.92
C GLU A 212 3.84 -17.08 -7.40
N LEU A 213 2.81 -16.55 -6.75
CA LEU A 213 2.74 -16.55 -5.30
C LEU A 213 2.52 -17.96 -4.71
N PRO A 214 1.54 -18.77 -5.16
CA PRO A 214 1.38 -20.15 -4.67
C PRO A 214 2.64 -20.98 -4.88
N ALA A 215 3.29 -20.86 -6.05
CA ALA A 215 4.54 -21.56 -6.34
C ALA A 215 5.67 -21.13 -5.40
N THR A 216 5.74 -19.83 -5.07
CA THR A 216 6.73 -19.27 -4.14
C THR A 216 6.55 -19.83 -2.73
N ILE A 217 5.31 -19.81 -2.20
CA ILE A 217 4.99 -20.32 -0.87
C ILE A 217 5.28 -21.83 -0.78
N HIS A 218 4.80 -22.61 -1.75
CA HIS A 218 5.07 -24.05 -1.78
C HIS A 218 6.57 -24.36 -1.82
N ARG A 219 7.36 -23.59 -2.57
CA ARG A 219 8.81 -23.73 -2.61
C ARG A 219 9.46 -23.41 -1.27
N MET A 220 9.03 -22.35 -0.59
CA MET A 220 9.58 -21.95 0.70
C MET A 220 9.25 -22.96 1.82
N MET A 221 8.03 -23.49 1.82
CA MET A 221 7.54 -24.38 2.87
C MET A 221 7.89 -25.86 2.66
N ARG A 222 8.68 -26.20 1.62
CA ARG A 222 8.99 -27.59 1.25
C ARG A 222 9.72 -28.38 2.34
N ASP A 223 10.52 -27.71 3.16
CA ASP A 223 11.44 -28.34 4.11
C ASP A 223 10.85 -28.50 5.53
N ASP A 224 9.52 -28.56 5.66
CA ASP A 224 8.79 -28.66 6.95
C ASP A 224 9.17 -27.56 7.97
N ASN A 225 9.52 -26.37 7.45
CA ASN A 225 9.76 -25.16 8.22
C ASN A 225 8.43 -24.45 8.52
N TYR A 226 8.41 -23.65 9.57
CA TYR A 226 7.32 -22.73 9.86
C TYR A 226 7.43 -21.50 8.95
N ALA A 227 6.36 -21.16 8.26
CA ALA A 227 6.22 -19.89 7.57
C ALA A 227 5.79 -18.81 8.55
N TYR A 228 6.41 -17.65 8.41
CA TYR A 228 6.22 -16.46 9.20
C TYR A 228 5.65 -15.35 8.32
N CYS A 229 4.47 -14.84 8.70
CA CYS A 229 3.91 -13.62 8.16
C CYS A 229 3.85 -12.59 9.27
N VAL A 230 4.70 -11.57 9.21
CA VAL A 230 4.83 -10.56 10.26
C VAL A 230 4.00 -9.34 9.88
N ASP A 231 3.13 -8.90 10.80
CA ASP A 231 2.31 -7.68 10.67
C ASP A 231 2.87 -6.60 11.60
N LEU A 232 3.34 -5.49 11.02
CA LEU A 232 3.81 -4.32 11.76
C LEU A 232 2.72 -3.24 11.79
N SER A 233 2.39 -2.78 12.99
CA SER A 233 1.31 -1.80 13.19
C SER A 233 1.71 -0.41 12.75
N SER A 234 0.87 0.21 11.91
CA SER A 234 1.07 1.59 11.44
C SER A 234 2.46 1.80 10.80
N PHE A 235 2.85 0.85 9.95
CA PHE A 235 4.18 0.77 9.35
C PHE A 235 4.58 2.07 8.66
N ASP A 236 3.76 2.58 7.72
CA ASP A 236 4.02 3.81 6.96
C ASP A 236 4.41 4.98 7.87
N SER A 237 3.67 5.20 8.96
CA SER A 237 3.93 6.28 9.93
C SER A 237 5.11 6.03 10.86
N SER A 238 5.54 4.76 10.97
CA SER A 238 6.65 4.35 11.85
C SER A 238 8.01 4.57 11.19
N VAL A 239 8.09 4.54 9.85
CA VAL A 239 9.33 4.73 9.09
C VAL A 239 10.04 6.03 9.50
N ASN A 240 11.29 5.89 9.93
CA ASN A 240 12.17 7.01 10.27
C ASN A 240 12.74 7.66 9.01
N VAL A 241 12.97 8.98 9.08
CA VAL A 241 13.53 9.77 7.98
C VAL A 241 14.83 9.18 7.41
N TRP A 242 15.66 8.55 8.25
CA TRP A 242 16.93 7.94 7.85
C TRP A 242 16.77 6.87 6.76
N PHE A 243 15.71 6.06 6.82
CA PHE A 243 15.46 5.06 5.77
C PHE A 243 15.11 5.70 4.43
N ILE A 244 14.33 6.78 4.45
CA ILE A 244 13.98 7.56 3.26
C ILE A 244 15.26 8.14 2.63
N GLU A 245 16.14 8.70 3.47
CA GLU A 245 17.45 9.21 3.04
C GLU A 245 18.30 8.11 2.38
N CYS A 246 18.42 6.94 3.03
CA CYS A 246 19.18 5.80 2.50
C CYS A 246 18.61 5.31 1.16
N PHE A 247 17.29 5.17 1.06
CA PHE A 247 16.62 4.76 -0.17
C PHE A 247 16.95 5.70 -1.33
N PHE A 248 16.87 7.01 -1.12
CA PHE A 248 17.18 7.97 -2.19
C PHE A 248 18.67 8.08 -2.51
N ASP A 249 19.56 7.87 -1.52
CA ASP A 249 20.99 7.75 -1.78
C ASP A 249 21.30 6.53 -2.65
N PHE A 250 20.65 5.39 -2.36
CA PHE A 250 20.72 4.19 -3.19
C PHE A 250 20.22 4.44 -4.61
N VAL A 251 18.99 4.98 -4.77
CA VAL A 251 18.39 5.34 -6.07
C VAL A 251 19.31 6.26 -6.87
N LYS A 252 19.88 7.29 -6.23
CA LYS A 252 20.81 8.23 -6.87
C LYS A 252 22.06 7.54 -7.41
N SER A 253 22.54 6.52 -6.70
CA SER A 253 23.75 5.77 -7.08
C SER A 253 23.52 4.73 -8.18
N THR A 254 22.29 4.27 -8.38
CA THR A 254 21.97 3.16 -9.31
C THR A 254 21.25 3.60 -10.57
N VAL A 255 20.37 4.60 -10.49
CA VAL A 255 19.58 5.06 -11.63
C VAL A 255 20.44 5.92 -12.56
N ARG A 256 20.33 5.68 -13.88
CA ARG A 256 20.99 6.48 -14.90
C ARG A 256 20.10 7.63 -15.32
N PHE A 257 20.61 8.85 -15.19
CA PHE A 257 19.87 10.07 -15.50
C PHE A 257 20.35 10.67 -16.83
N PRO A 258 19.45 11.11 -17.72
CA PRO A 258 19.83 11.72 -18.99
C PRO A 258 20.66 13.00 -18.85
N ASN A 259 20.48 13.75 -17.77
CA ASN A 259 21.19 14.99 -17.46
C ASN A 259 21.03 15.38 -15.97
N ILE A 260 21.77 16.39 -15.54
CA ILE A 260 21.76 16.91 -14.15
C ILE A 260 20.37 17.41 -13.73
N PHE A 261 19.61 18.00 -14.66
CA PHE A 261 18.26 18.46 -14.36
C PHE A 261 17.34 17.27 -14.01
N CYS A 262 17.45 16.16 -14.72
CA CYS A 262 16.69 14.95 -14.38
C CYS A 262 17.17 14.31 -13.07
N SER A 263 18.49 14.31 -12.78
CA SER A 263 18.99 13.76 -11.51
C SER A 263 18.57 14.59 -10.29
N SER A 264 18.29 15.88 -10.46
CA SER A 264 17.74 16.72 -9.39
C SER A 264 16.36 16.28 -8.91
N ALA A 265 15.59 15.54 -9.73
CA ALA A 265 14.30 15.00 -9.34
C ALA A 265 14.41 14.07 -8.13
N VAL A 266 15.54 13.38 -7.95
CA VAL A 266 15.80 12.55 -6.76
C VAL A 266 15.84 13.42 -5.50
N SER A 267 16.54 14.56 -5.55
CA SER A 267 16.65 15.47 -4.42
C SER A 267 15.31 16.18 -4.14
N TYR A 268 14.55 16.51 -5.18
CA TYR A 268 13.19 17.03 -5.05
C TYR A 268 12.29 16.02 -4.30
N CYS A 269 12.25 14.76 -4.75
CA CYS A 269 11.39 13.74 -4.15
C CYS A 269 11.81 13.42 -2.71
N ARG A 270 13.12 13.33 -2.45
CA ARG A 270 13.65 13.15 -1.09
C ARG A 270 13.19 14.28 -0.18
N GLU A 271 13.40 15.53 -0.58
CA GLU A 271 13.07 16.68 0.26
C GLU A 271 11.56 16.81 0.50
N GLU A 272 10.72 16.56 -0.52
CA GLU A 272 9.27 16.57 -0.38
C GLU A 272 8.78 15.48 0.58
N LEU A 273 9.30 14.25 0.49
CA LEU A 273 8.90 13.15 1.36
C LEU A 273 9.39 13.34 2.81
N ILE A 274 10.54 13.99 3.01
CA ILE A 274 11.02 14.36 4.34
C ILE A 274 10.20 15.50 4.93
N ASN A 275 9.71 16.42 4.11
CA ASN A 275 9.01 17.64 4.55
C ASN A 275 7.61 17.74 3.91
N THR A 276 6.83 16.67 4.03
CA THR A 276 5.57 16.51 3.29
C THR A 276 4.53 17.51 3.77
N PRO A 277 4.13 18.49 2.95
CA PRO A 277 3.06 19.40 3.29
C PRO A 277 1.72 18.72 3.03
N VAL A 278 0.76 18.85 3.95
CA VAL A 278 -0.60 18.29 3.77
C VAL A 278 -1.67 19.25 4.26
N VAL A 279 -2.71 19.42 3.44
CA VAL A 279 -3.90 20.20 3.80
C VAL A 279 -4.99 19.25 4.23
N MET A 280 -5.49 19.44 5.45
CA MET A 280 -6.62 18.70 6.02
C MET A 280 -7.97 19.28 5.57
N PRO A 281 -9.09 18.54 5.70
CA PRO A 281 -10.41 18.99 5.25
C PRO A 281 -10.85 20.35 5.81
N ASP A 282 -10.56 20.63 7.08
CA ASP A 282 -10.83 21.93 7.73
C ASP A 282 -9.96 23.11 7.22
N GLY A 283 -9.06 22.83 6.26
CA GLY A 283 -8.15 23.78 5.63
C GLY A 283 -6.82 23.95 6.36
N LYS A 284 -6.56 23.25 7.49
CA LYS A 284 -5.27 23.37 8.17
C LYS A 284 -4.16 22.72 7.35
N LEU A 285 -3.10 23.49 7.09
CA LEU A 285 -1.87 23.03 6.46
C LEU A 285 -0.87 22.61 7.54
N TYR A 286 -0.38 21.39 7.44
CA TYR A 286 0.69 20.85 8.27
C TYR A 286 1.92 20.48 7.43
N ILE A 287 3.10 20.45 8.04
CA ILE A 287 4.27 19.73 7.53
C ILE A 287 4.45 18.46 8.37
N CYS A 288 4.53 17.31 7.71
CA CYS A 288 4.87 16.04 8.32
C CYS A 288 6.35 15.71 8.04
N ARG A 289 7.11 15.39 9.09
CA ARG A 289 8.57 15.18 9.05
C ARG A 289 9.01 13.74 9.31
N THR A 290 8.08 12.80 9.17
CA THR A 290 8.32 11.38 9.43
C THR A 290 7.34 10.53 8.64
N GLY A 291 7.65 9.25 8.51
CA GLY A 291 6.80 8.27 7.84
C GLY A 291 6.80 8.44 6.32
N VAL A 292 6.07 7.53 5.65
CA VAL A 292 5.94 7.49 4.20
C VAL A 292 4.50 7.84 3.81
N PRO A 293 4.26 8.90 3.03
CA PRO A 293 2.92 9.26 2.61
C PRO A 293 2.39 8.31 1.53
N SER A 294 1.32 7.58 1.84
CA SER A 294 0.77 6.48 1.03
C SER A 294 0.34 6.77 -0.43
N GLY A 295 0.32 8.04 -0.85
CA GLY A 295 0.00 8.42 -2.23
C GLY A 295 1.20 8.83 -3.09
N SER A 296 2.43 8.69 -2.57
CA SER A 296 3.66 8.81 -3.37
C SER A 296 3.83 7.59 -4.29
N TYR A 297 4.39 7.80 -5.49
CA TYR A 297 4.84 6.73 -6.39
C TYR A 297 5.88 5.81 -5.74
N PHE A 298 6.60 6.30 -4.73
CA PHE A 298 7.66 5.56 -4.05
C PHE A 298 7.18 4.73 -2.86
N THR A 299 5.97 4.96 -2.34
CA THR A 299 5.44 4.37 -1.10
C THR A 299 5.78 2.89 -0.97
N GLN A 300 5.28 2.08 -1.90
CA GLN A 300 5.42 0.63 -1.85
C GLN A 300 6.89 0.18 -1.94
N MET A 301 7.75 0.92 -2.65
CA MET A 301 9.17 0.59 -2.77
C MET A 301 9.95 0.94 -1.51
N ILE A 302 9.72 2.13 -0.95
CA ILE A 302 10.36 2.54 0.31
C ILE A 302 9.94 1.57 1.41
N ASP A 303 8.64 1.31 1.54
CA ASP A 303 8.13 0.44 2.61
C ASP A 303 8.70 -0.98 2.49
N SER A 304 8.73 -1.54 1.28
CA SER A 304 9.35 -2.85 1.03
C SER A 304 10.84 -2.85 1.34
N TYR A 305 11.57 -1.79 0.97
CA TYR A 305 13.00 -1.65 1.25
C TYR A 305 13.27 -1.61 2.76
N VAL A 306 12.50 -0.83 3.52
CA VAL A 306 12.60 -0.75 4.98
C VAL A 306 12.25 -2.10 5.62
N ASN A 307 11.14 -2.70 5.22
CA ASN A 307 10.65 -3.96 5.79
C ASN A 307 11.68 -5.08 5.58
N LEU A 308 12.25 -5.17 4.37
CA LEU A 308 13.27 -6.17 4.05
C LEU A 308 14.54 -5.98 4.91
N ILE A 309 14.99 -4.74 5.12
CA ILE A 309 16.16 -4.47 5.96
C ILE A 309 15.88 -4.85 7.41
N LEU A 310 14.74 -4.44 7.96
CA LEU A 310 14.38 -4.73 9.35
C LEU A 310 14.30 -6.24 9.60
N LEU A 311 13.56 -6.96 8.74
CA LEU A 311 13.39 -8.41 8.86
C LEU A 311 14.73 -9.14 8.77
N ARG A 312 15.55 -8.80 7.77
CA ARG A 312 16.83 -9.48 7.58
C ARG A 312 17.87 -9.12 8.63
N ALA A 313 17.82 -7.91 9.18
CA ALA A 313 18.66 -7.54 10.33
C ALA A 313 18.26 -8.34 11.58
N ALA A 314 16.95 -8.48 11.83
CA ALA A 314 16.44 -9.32 12.91
C ALA A 314 16.81 -10.80 12.72
N GLN A 315 16.70 -11.33 11.49
CA GLN A 315 17.12 -12.69 11.13
C GLN A 315 18.63 -12.88 11.31
N LEU A 316 19.46 -11.91 10.89
CA LEU A 316 20.90 -11.99 11.08
C LEU A 316 21.27 -11.95 12.57
N TYR A 317 20.54 -11.18 13.38
CA TYR A 317 20.76 -11.07 14.82
C TYR A 317 20.34 -12.35 15.58
N HIS A 318 19.18 -12.93 15.25
CA HIS A 318 18.61 -14.06 16.00
C HIS A 318 18.88 -15.44 15.38
N CYS A 319 18.87 -15.52 14.04
CA CYS A 319 19.05 -16.76 13.31
C CYS A 319 20.49 -16.96 12.81
N GLU A 320 21.38 -16.00 13.06
CA GLU A 320 22.78 -15.94 12.60
C GLU A 320 22.94 -16.01 11.07
N ARG A 321 21.85 -15.78 10.32
CA ARG A 321 21.82 -15.80 8.86
C ARG A 321 20.59 -15.07 8.32
N VAL A 322 20.71 -14.55 7.11
CA VAL A 322 19.58 -14.05 6.33
C VAL A 322 18.78 -15.24 5.77
N LEU A 323 17.46 -15.17 5.89
CA LEU A 323 16.55 -16.18 5.36
C LEU A 323 15.93 -15.72 4.04
N PRO A 324 15.55 -16.64 3.13
CA PRO A 324 14.72 -16.30 1.99
C PRO A 324 13.45 -15.58 2.46
N THR A 325 13.32 -14.31 2.07
CA THR A 325 12.30 -13.39 2.58
C THR A 325 11.69 -12.64 1.41
N TYR A 326 10.36 -12.59 1.37
CA TYR A 326 9.60 -11.78 0.42
C TYR A 326 8.82 -10.71 1.16
N VAL A 327 8.73 -9.53 0.57
CA VAL A 327 8.03 -8.37 1.14
C VAL A 327 7.24 -7.63 0.06
N LEU A 328 6.17 -6.96 0.46
CA LEU A 328 5.52 -5.93 -0.34
C LEU A 328 4.86 -4.91 0.57
N GLY A 329 5.50 -3.75 0.73
CA GLY A 329 5.11 -2.81 1.76
C GLY A 329 5.38 -3.39 3.15
N ASP A 330 4.37 -3.33 4.02
CA ASP A 330 4.39 -3.87 5.38
C ASP A 330 4.19 -5.39 5.44
N ASP A 331 3.59 -6.00 4.41
CA ASP A 331 3.41 -7.45 4.32
C ASP A 331 4.75 -8.17 4.09
N SER A 332 4.93 -9.29 4.80
CA SER A 332 6.16 -10.10 4.73
C SER A 332 5.91 -11.60 4.80
N LEU A 333 6.84 -12.37 4.25
CA LEU A 333 6.86 -13.83 4.29
C LEU A 333 8.30 -14.35 4.34
N PHE A 334 8.62 -15.17 5.33
CA PHE A 334 9.85 -15.98 5.36
C PHE A 334 9.61 -17.33 6.04
N VAL A 335 10.58 -18.24 6.01
CA VAL A 335 10.47 -19.57 6.65
C VAL A 335 11.62 -19.83 7.60
N TYR A 336 11.33 -20.42 8.75
CA TYR A 336 12.33 -20.79 9.75
C TYR A 336 11.94 -22.05 10.53
N ARG A 337 12.92 -22.70 11.17
CA ARG A 337 12.74 -24.00 11.85
C ARG A 337 12.11 -23.87 13.24
N ASP A 338 12.47 -22.83 13.98
CA ASP A 338 11.89 -22.56 15.29
C ASP A 338 10.54 -21.87 15.12
N PRO A 339 9.44 -22.30 15.78
CA PRO A 339 8.17 -21.59 15.79
C PRO A 339 8.08 -20.41 16.77
N ASN A 340 9.08 -20.21 17.64
CA ASN A 340 9.02 -19.22 18.73
C ASN A 340 9.76 -17.91 18.44
N LEU A 341 10.17 -17.68 17.19
CA LEU A 341 10.99 -16.52 16.81
C LEU A 341 10.25 -15.18 16.96
N LEU A 342 8.92 -15.17 17.06
CA LEU A 342 8.17 -13.91 17.14
C LEU A 342 8.55 -13.04 18.36
N ASP A 343 8.87 -13.63 19.51
CA ASP A 343 9.29 -12.87 20.71
C ASP A 343 10.56 -12.08 20.47
N GLU A 344 11.49 -12.72 19.79
CA GLU A 344 12.77 -12.15 19.42
C GLU A 344 12.61 -11.04 18.38
N LEU A 345 11.79 -11.26 17.34
CA LEU A 345 11.50 -10.25 16.32
C LEU A 345 10.82 -9.02 16.91
N GLU A 346 9.83 -9.18 17.78
CA GLU A 346 9.15 -8.06 18.43
C GLU A 346 10.14 -7.20 19.22
N ASN A 347 10.99 -7.84 20.03
CA ASN A 347 12.00 -7.16 20.82
C ASN A 347 13.03 -6.44 19.94
N PHE A 348 13.39 -7.02 18.79
CA PHE A 348 14.28 -6.39 17.83
C PHE A 348 13.64 -5.14 17.20
N PHE A 349 12.40 -5.25 16.70
CA PHE A 349 11.68 -4.14 16.06
C PHE A 349 11.40 -2.99 17.02
N ALA A 350 11.12 -3.29 18.28
CA ALA A 350 10.87 -2.29 19.32
C ALA A 350 12.05 -1.33 19.54
N LYS A 351 13.30 -1.78 19.31
CA LYS A 351 14.51 -0.92 19.39
C LYS A 351 14.44 0.28 18.44
N PHE A 352 13.70 0.14 17.35
CA PHE A 352 13.55 1.15 16.30
C PHE A 352 12.13 1.73 16.24
N ASN A 353 11.35 1.57 17.33
CA ASN A 353 9.99 2.08 17.47
C ASN A 353 8.99 1.50 16.44
N PHE A 354 9.24 0.28 15.96
CA PHE A 354 8.25 -0.51 15.22
C PHE A 354 7.49 -1.40 16.21
N VAL A 355 6.18 -1.51 16.04
CA VAL A 355 5.31 -2.30 16.91
C VAL A 355 4.75 -3.47 16.13
N MET A 356 5.05 -4.70 16.57
CA MET A 356 4.53 -5.90 15.92
C MET A 356 3.13 -6.24 16.43
N ASN A 357 2.21 -6.55 15.52
CA ASN A 357 0.88 -7.03 15.87
C ASN A 357 0.89 -8.55 16.03
N ARG A 358 1.03 -9.02 17.27
CA ARG A 358 1.03 -10.46 17.57
C ARG A 358 -0.21 -11.21 17.12
N LYS A 359 -1.38 -10.58 17.20
CA LYS A 359 -2.65 -11.21 16.84
C LYS A 359 -2.81 -11.41 15.33
N LYS A 360 -2.13 -10.58 14.53
CA LYS A 360 -2.17 -10.64 13.07
C LYS A 360 -0.94 -11.31 12.46
N SER A 361 0.15 -11.43 13.23
CA SER A 361 1.32 -12.18 12.80
C SER A 361 1.01 -13.67 12.87
N ILE A 362 1.40 -14.41 11.84
CA ILE A 362 1.08 -15.83 11.67
C ILE A 362 2.37 -16.64 11.65
N VAL A 363 2.35 -17.76 12.36
CA VAL A 363 3.37 -18.80 12.29
C VAL A 363 2.68 -20.12 12.04
N SER A 364 2.88 -20.73 10.87
CA SER A 364 2.25 -22.01 10.56
C SER A 364 3.09 -22.88 9.63
N LYS A 365 2.86 -24.19 9.73
CA LYS A 365 3.33 -25.20 8.77
C LYS A 365 2.28 -25.51 7.71
N ASP A 366 1.04 -25.11 7.92
CA ASP A 366 -0.03 -25.29 6.95
C ASP A 366 -0.07 -24.09 6.00
N PRO A 367 0.20 -24.27 4.69
CA PRO A 367 0.03 -23.20 3.71
C PRO A 367 -1.36 -22.56 3.71
N GLY A 368 -2.40 -23.31 4.12
CA GLY A 368 -3.78 -22.84 4.25
C GLY A 368 -3.99 -21.75 5.29
N GLU A 369 -3.13 -21.69 6.30
CA GLU A 369 -3.21 -20.71 7.38
C GLU A 369 -2.36 -19.46 7.11
N ILE A 370 -1.49 -19.51 6.10
CA ILE A 370 -0.56 -18.41 5.77
C ILE A 370 -1.30 -17.31 5.01
N ILE A 371 -1.23 -16.09 5.54
CA ILE A 371 -1.75 -14.87 4.89
C ILE A 371 -0.58 -14.02 4.40
N PHE A 372 -0.49 -13.84 3.08
CA PHE A 372 0.42 -12.88 2.47
C PHE A 372 -0.30 -12.11 1.37
N LEU A 373 -0.13 -10.78 1.34
CA LEU A 373 -0.85 -9.86 0.45
C LEU A 373 -2.37 -9.97 0.57
N GLY A 374 -2.86 -10.29 1.78
CA GLY A 374 -4.29 -10.43 2.07
C GLY A 374 -4.96 -11.70 1.55
N HIS A 375 -4.19 -12.74 1.18
CA HIS A 375 -4.70 -14.00 0.65
C HIS A 375 -4.17 -15.23 1.39
N ASN A 376 -5.01 -16.27 1.46
CA ASN A 376 -4.71 -17.62 1.96
C ASN A 376 -4.40 -18.58 0.79
N PHE A 377 -3.93 -19.80 1.10
CA PHE A 377 -3.54 -20.78 0.08
C PHE A 377 -4.11 -22.17 0.33
N TYR A 378 -5.12 -22.57 -0.45
CA TYR A 378 -5.71 -23.90 -0.37
C TYR A 378 -5.50 -24.69 -1.66
N GLY A 379 -4.92 -25.89 -1.57
CA GLY A 379 -4.73 -26.78 -2.73
C GLY A 379 -3.95 -26.14 -3.88
N SER A 380 -2.90 -25.39 -3.56
CA SER A 380 -2.08 -24.62 -4.51
C SER A 380 -2.82 -23.49 -5.23
N ARG A 381 -3.97 -23.05 -4.70
CA ARG A 381 -4.71 -21.90 -5.22
C ARG A 381 -4.81 -20.82 -4.17
N LEU A 382 -4.72 -19.59 -4.66
CA LEU A 382 -5.03 -18.40 -3.88
C LEU A 382 -6.51 -18.43 -3.49
N THR A 383 -6.81 -18.13 -2.23
CA THR A 383 -8.17 -18.10 -1.70
C THR A 383 -8.34 -16.97 -0.69
N ARG A 384 -9.59 -16.62 -0.41
CA ARG A 384 -9.98 -15.67 0.62
C ARG A 384 -11.13 -16.27 1.41
N ASP A 385 -11.22 -15.98 2.70
CA ASP A 385 -12.26 -16.56 3.53
C ASP A 385 -13.66 -16.11 3.09
N ASP A 386 -14.60 -17.06 3.02
CA ASP A 386 -15.96 -16.82 2.51
C ASP A 386 -16.71 -15.77 3.33
N PHE A 387 -16.44 -15.67 4.62
CA PHE A 387 -17.09 -14.68 5.47
C PHE A 387 -16.63 -13.25 5.13
N THR A 388 -15.32 -13.02 4.94
CA THR A 388 -14.79 -11.74 4.45
C THR A 388 -15.32 -11.45 3.06
N LEU A 389 -15.40 -12.44 2.16
CA LEU A 389 -15.99 -12.24 0.83
C LEU A 389 -17.47 -11.83 0.92
N ALA A 390 -18.25 -12.44 1.81
CA ALA A 390 -19.64 -12.06 2.08
C ALA A 390 -19.75 -10.62 2.61
N CYS A 391 -18.88 -10.27 3.57
CA CYS A 391 -18.78 -8.91 4.09
C CYS A 391 -18.43 -7.90 3.00
N LEU A 392 -17.45 -8.19 2.12
CA LEU A 392 -17.08 -7.31 1.00
C LEU A 392 -18.14 -7.24 -0.09
N ALA A 393 -18.92 -8.30 -0.28
CA ALA A 393 -20.03 -8.32 -1.23
C ALA A 393 -21.15 -7.36 -0.79
N VAL A 394 -21.48 -7.37 0.51
CA VAL A 394 -22.52 -6.51 1.10
C VAL A 394 -22.02 -5.09 1.39
N HIS A 395 -20.89 -4.94 2.07
CA HIS A 395 -20.40 -3.64 2.53
C HIS A 395 -19.42 -3.04 1.54
N THR A 396 -19.79 -1.89 0.98
CA THR A 396 -19.04 -1.24 -0.08
C THR A 396 -18.35 0.02 0.44
N GLU A 397 -17.40 0.55 -0.33
CA GLU A 397 -16.79 1.84 0.00
C GLU A 397 -17.62 3.02 -0.58
N ASP A 398 -18.24 2.80 -1.73
CA ASP A 398 -19.16 3.72 -2.40
C ASP A 398 -20.50 3.03 -2.66
N PRO A 399 -21.62 3.76 -2.77
CA PRO A 399 -22.94 3.18 -3.03
C PRO A 399 -22.96 2.37 -4.32
N VAL A 400 -23.58 1.20 -4.27
CA VAL A 400 -23.92 0.42 -5.46
C VAL A 400 -25.31 0.84 -5.90
N THR A 401 -25.43 1.33 -7.13
CA THR A 401 -26.66 1.98 -7.62
C THR A 401 -27.44 1.09 -8.58
N THR A 402 -26.79 0.07 -9.15
CA THR A 402 -27.42 -0.81 -10.13
C THR A 402 -27.17 -2.30 -9.85
N PRO A 403 -28.09 -3.18 -10.28
CA PRO A 403 -27.86 -4.63 -10.23
C PRO A 403 -26.63 -5.09 -11.05
N ASP A 404 -26.35 -4.45 -12.19
CA ASP A 404 -25.21 -4.77 -13.04
C ASP A 404 -23.88 -4.55 -12.30
N GLU A 405 -23.73 -3.43 -11.59
CA GLU A 405 -22.59 -3.18 -10.71
C GLU A 405 -22.46 -4.28 -9.65
N SER A 406 -23.58 -4.74 -9.08
CA SER A 406 -23.60 -5.80 -8.07
C SER A 406 -23.05 -7.12 -8.63
N VAL A 407 -23.50 -7.52 -9.82
CA VAL A 407 -23.04 -8.75 -10.48
C VAL A 407 -21.56 -8.65 -10.86
N ILE A 408 -21.13 -7.53 -11.45
CA ILE A 408 -19.72 -7.30 -11.80
C ILE A 408 -18.84 -7.40 -10.54
N ARG A 409 -19.24 -6.75 -9.44
CA ARG A 409 -18.51 -6.80 -8.16
C ARG A 409 -18.40 -8.22 -7.61
N LEU A 410 -19.49 -9.00 -7.62
CA LEU A 410 -19.43 -10.40 -7.19
C LEU A 410 -18.44 -11.21 -8.04
N CYS A 411 -18.43 -10.99 -9.36
CA CYS A 411 -17.50 -11.66 -10.26
C CYS A 411 -16.04 -11.27 -9.97
N SER A 412 -15.78 -10.00 -9.66
CA SER A 412 -14.47 -9.53 -9.22
C SER A 412 -14.04 -10.15 -7.89
N LEU A 413 -14.96 -10.31 -6.93
CA LEU A 413 -14.68 -11.00 -5.66
C LEU A 413 -14.41 -12.50 -5.86
N LEU A 414 -15.12 -13.15 -6.80
CA LEU A 414 -14.85 -14.54 -7.15
C LEU A 414 -13.45 -14.69 -7.75
N TYR A 415 -13.06 -13.76 -8.63
CA TYR A 415 -11.70 -13.71 -9.16
C TYR A 415 -10.65 -13.50 -8.05
N ASP A 416 -10.87 -12.55 -7.14
CA ASP A 416 -10.03 -12.29 -5.97
C ASP A 416 -9.88 -13.54 -5.07
N SER A 417 -10.92 -14.37 -4.97
CA SER A 417 -10.87 -15.66 -4.25
C SER A 417 -10.18 -16.80 -5.01
N GLY A 418 -9.57 -16.53 -6.17
CA GLY A 418 -8.99 -17.56 -7.04
C GLY A 418 -10.02 -18.57 -7.57
N TYR A 419 -11.27 -18.14 -7.70
CA TYR A 419 -12.42 -18.95 -8.09
C TYR A 419 -12.75 -20.12 -7.14
N ASN A 420 -12.36 -20.04 -5.87
CA ASN A 420 -12.56 -21.13 -4.91
C ASN A 420 -13.76 -20.95 -3.96
N SER A 421 -14.52 -19.85 -4.09
CA SER A 421 -15.69 -19.59 -3.24
C SER A 421 -16.99 -20.15 -3.85
N PHE A 422 -17.45 -21.30 -3.35
CA PHE A 422 -18.78 -21.84 -3.69
C PHE A 422 -19.91 -20.91 -3.24
N PHE A 423 -19.72 -20.20 -2.14
CA PHE A 423 -20.64 -19.18 -1.65
C PHE A 423 -20.86 -18.08 -2.72
N LEU A 424 -19.78 -17.50 -3.26
CA LEU A 424 -19.89 -16.47 -4.29
C LEU A 424 -20.48 -17.01 -5.60
N LEU A 425 -20.13 -18.24 -6.01
CA LEU A 425 -20.72 -18.86 -7.19
C LEU A 425 -22.25 -18.96 -7.09
N ASN A 426 -22.77 -19.37 -5.93
CA ASN A 426 -24.21 -19.45 -5.69
C ASN A 426 -24.87 -18.06 -5.68
N LEU A 427 -24.22 -17.06 -5.08
CA LEU A 427 -24.69 -15.67 -5.13
C LEU A 427 -24.74 -15.14 -6.57
N ILE A 428 -23.69 -15.36 -7.36
CA ILE A 428 -23.61 -14.94 -8.76
C ILE A 428 -24.71 -15.60 -9.58
N LYS A 429 -24.94 -16.91 -9.42
CA LYS A 429 -26.00 -17.64 -10.13
C LYS A 429 -27.38 -17.07 -9.79
N LYS A 430 -27.65 -16.80 -8.51
CA LYS A 430 -28.91 -16.21 -8.08
C LYS A 430 -29.07 -14.77 -8.56
N ALA A 431 -28.03 -13.95 -8.49
CA ALA A 431 -28.02 -12.57 -8.98
C ALA A 431 -28.26 -12.53 -10.49
N SER A 432 -27.58 -13.39 -11.25
CA SER A 432 -27.75 -13.49 -12.71
C SER A 432 -29.15 -13.95 -13.11
N THR A 433 -29.76 -14.82 -12.32
CA THR A 433 -31.16 -15.25 -12.53
C THR A 433 -32.15 -14.11 -12.29
N LEU A 434 -31.89 -13.26 -11.28
CA LEU A 434 -32.79 -12.17 -10.89
C LEU A 434 -32.61 -10.92 -11.75
N TYR A 435 -31.39 -10.62 -12.16
CA TYR A 435 -31.02 -9.33 -12.74
C TYR A 435 -30.48 -9.45 -14.18
N GLY A 436 -30.24 -10.67 -14.66
CA GLY A 436 -29.57 -10.90 -15.94
C GLY A 436 -28.04 -10.83 -15.83
N LEU A 437 -27.37 -11.04 -16.96
CA LEU A 437 -25.92 -10.89 -17.07
C LEU A 437 -25.57 -9.51 -17.63
N PRO A 438 -24.65 -8.77 -17.00
CA PRO A 438 -24.22 -7.48 -17.53
C PRO A 438 -23.51 -7.63 -18.88
N GLU A 439 -23.81 -6.74 -19.83
CA GLU A 439 -23.23 -6.74 -21.19
C GLU A 439 -21.70 -6.66 -21.19
N ARG A 440 -21.10 -6.09 -20.14
CA ARG A 440 -19.66 -5.78 -20.03
C ARG A 440 -18.83 -6.85 -19.31
N LEU A 441 -19.36 -8.04 -19.07
CA LEU A 441 -18.58 -9.16 -18.50
C LEU A 441 -17.56 -9.67 -19.53
N HIS A 442 -16.41 -9.01 -19.65
CA HIS A 442 -15.36 -9.37 -20.60
C HIS A 442 -14.36 -10.41 -20.08
N HIS A 443 -14.58 -11.04 -18.92
CA HIS A 443 -13.65 -12.05 -18.42
C HIS A 443 -14.09 -13.47 -18.83
N PRO A 444 -13.33 -14.19 -19.68
CA PRO A 444 -13.74 -15.49 -20.25
C PRO A 444 -14.06 -16.55 -19.19
N TYR A 445 -13.37 -16.51 -18.05
CA TYR A 445 -13.53 -17.48 -16.98
C TYR A 445 -14.85 -17.33 -16.22
N VAL A 446 -15.38 -16.10 -16.09
CA VAL A 446 -16.67 -15.89 -15.43
C VAL A 446 -17.81 -16.38 -16.32
N GLN A 447 -17.69 -16.17 -17.64
CA GLN A 447 -18.66 -16.69 -18.61
C GLN A 447 -18.72 -18.22 -18.59
N LEU A 448 -17.58 -18.92 -18.43
CA LEU A 448 -17.54 -20.39 -18.35
C LEU A 448 -18.35 -20.97 -17.17
N PHE A 449 -18.38 -20.30 -16.01
CA PHE A 449 -19.15 -20.74 -14.84
C PHE A 449 -20.64 -20.40 -14.91
N LEU A 450 -21.01 -19.43 -15.74
CA LEU A 450 -22.39 -18.97 -15.93
C LEU A 450 -23.14 -19.73 -17.03
N LEU A 451 -22.42 -20.51 -17.85
CA LEU A 451 -22.96 -21.29 -18.97
C LEU A 451 -23.31 -22.74 -18.61
N GLY A 452 -23.34 -23.08 -17.31
CA GLY A 452 -23.85 -24.35 -16.76
C GLY A 452 -24.86 -24.12 -15.64
#